data_AF-A0A528KIQ8-F1
#
_entry.id   AF-A0A528KIQ8-F1
#
_cell.length_a   1.000
_cell.length_b   1.000
_cell.length_c   1.000
_cell.angle_alpha   90.00
_cell.angle_beta   90.00
_cell.angle_gamma   90.00
#
_symmetry.space_group_name_H-M   'P 1'
#
loop_
_entity.id
_entity.type
_entity.pdbx_description
1 polymer ?
#
loop_
_entity_poly.entity_id
_entity_poly.type
_entity_poly.pdbx_seq_one_letter_code
_entity_poly.pdbx_strand_id
1 'polypeptide(L)'
;MTVSNVKTDRAAAAVPPVPRPATAAHIIKDDAEAIAVAHRLAAELVKGSSKRDRERIWPVAELDQFSQSGLWSINVPKAFGGPEVSYATLAKVIEIISAADSSIGQIAQNHLGVVAAIRTVSDKDQQALLFAEVLKGTRFGN
;
A
#
# COMPACT_ATOMS: atom_id res chain seq x y z
N MET A 1 9.13 -29.61 -21.42
CA MET A 1 8.22 -28.69 -20.71
C MET A 1 7.48 -29.52 -19.68
N THR A 2 7.96 -29.57 -18.45
CA THR A 2 7.37 -30.38 -17.38
C THR A 2 6.18 -29.62 -16.80
N VAL A 3 4.98 -30.15 -17.00
CA VAL A 3 3.78 -29.69 -16.30
C VAL A 3 3.99 -30.04 -14.83
N SER A 4 4.12 -29.02 -13.99
CA SER A 4 4.31 -29.17 -12.55
C SER A 4 3.11 -29.92 -11.96
N ASN A 5 3.35 -30.98 -11.19
CA ASN A 5 2.33 -31.75 -10.47
C ASN A 5 1.84 -30.90 -9.29
N VAL A 6 1.01 -29.89 -9.57
CA VAL A 6 0.40 -29.05 -8.54
C VAL A 6 -0.54 -29.93 -7.72
N LYS A 7 -0.22 -30.14 -6.44
CA LYS A 7 -1.10 -30.84 -5.50
C LYS A 7 -2.39 -30.04 -5.30
N THR A 8 -3.50 -30.53 -5.84
CA THR A 8 -4.83 -29.93 -5.74
C THR A 8 -5.64 -30.45 -4.55
N ASP A 9 -5.01 -31.22 -3.67
CA ASP A 9 -5.59 -31.92 -2.52
C ASP A 9 -6.30 -30.96 -1.54
N ARG A 10 -5.98 -29.67 -1.62
CA ARG A 10 -6.58 -28.57 -0.84
C ARG A 10 -7.30 -27.51 -1.68
N ALA A 11 -7.67 -27.81 -2.93
CA ALA A 11 -8.33 -26.84 -3.82
C ALA A 11 -9.63 -26.25 -3.24
N ALA A 12 -10.30 -26.98 -2.33
CA ALA A 12 -11.51 -26.52 -1.64
C ALA A 12 -11.26 -25.68 -0.37
N ALA A 13 -10.02 -25.55 0.10
CA ALA A 13 -9.71 -24.77 1.29
C ALA A 13 -9.60 -23.28 0.92
N ALA A 14 -10.33 -22.41 1.63
CA ALA A 14 -10.24 -20.97 1.45
C ALA A 14 -8.83 -20.46 1.78
N VAL A 15 -8.32 -19.55 0.95
CA VAL A 15 -7.07 -18.84 1.25
C VAL A 15 -7.33 -17.93 2.44
N PRO A 16 -6.56 -18.06 3.55
CA PRO A 16 -6.75 -17.19 4.70
C PRO A 16 -6.47 -15.73 4.31
N PRO A 17 -7.25 -14.76 4.81
CA PRO A 17 -7.01 -13.36 4.50
C PRO A 17 -5.70 -12.89 5.13
N VAL A 18 -5.08 -11.88 4.53
CA VAL A 18 -3.99 -11.14 5.18
C VAL A 18 -4.55 -10.48 6.46
N PRO A 19 -3.87 -10.60 7.61
CA PRO A 19 -4.32 -9.97 8.84
C PRO A 19 -4.49 -8.46 8.66
N ARG A 20 -5.57 -7.91 9.23
CA ARG A 20 -5.73 -6.45 9.30
C ARG A 20 -4.70 -5.86 10.27
N PRO A 21 -4.29 -4.59 10.06
CA PRO A 21 -3.45 -3.91 11.03
C PRO A 21 -4.07 -3.89 12.42
N ALA A 22 -3.26 -4.18 13.44
CA ALA A 22 -3.68 -4.11 14.84
C ALA A 22 -3.69 -2.66 15.38
N THR A 23 -2.91 -1.78 14.76
CA THR A 23 -2.77 -0.37 15.13
C THR A 23 -3.17 0.52 13.95
N ALA A 24 -3.71 1.69 14.26
CA ALA A 24 -3.98 2.70 13.25
C ALA A 24 -2.67 3.20 12.63
N ALA A 25 -2.66 3.35 11.31
CA ALA A 25 -1.55 3.94 10.58
C ALA A 25 -1.35 5.42 10.93
N HIS A 26 -0.13 5.92 10.67
CA HIS A 26 0.15 7.34 10.71
C HIS A 26 -0.69 8.09 9.66
N ILE A 27 -1.14 9.30 9.98
CA ILE A 27 -1.82 10.18 9.02
C ILE A 27 -0.85 11.30 8.64
N ILE A 28 -0.46 11.29 7.37
CA ILE A 28 0.37 12.33 6.75
C ILE A 28 -0.39 13.66 6.77
N LYS A 29 0.28 14.75 7.14
CA LYS A 29 -0.33 16.07 7.28
C LYS A 29 -0.25 16.88 5.99
N ASP A 30 0.84 16.75 5.26
CA ASP A 30 1.11 17.53 4.06
C ASP A 30 2.10 16.86 3.11
N ASP A 31 2.30 17.52 1.97
CA ASP A 31 3.18 17.06 0.89
C ASP A 31 4.65 16.88 1.34
N ALA A 32 5.15 17.78 2.20
CA ALA A 32 6.53 17.75 2.66
C ALA A 32 6.77 16.55 3.60
N GLU A 33 5.82 16.28 4.50
CA GLU A 33 5.85 15.10 5.36
C GLU A 33 5.78 13.81 4.54
N ALA A 34 4.92 13.75 3.50
CA ALA A 34 4.83 12.58 2.62
C ALA A 34 6.21 12.23 2.00
N ILE A 35 6.90 13.23 1.45
CA ILE A 35 8.22 13.05 0.84
C ILE A 35 9.27 12.66 1.90
N ALA A 36 9.25 13.29 3.06
CA ALA A 36 10.18 12.97 4.16
C ALA A 36 9.99 11.53 4.67
N VAL A 37 8.74 11.07 4.82
CA VAL A 37 8.40 9.70 5.21
C VAL A 37 8.84 8.72 4.12
N ALA A 38 8.60 9.04 2.85
CA ALA A 38 9.04 8.19 1.73
C ALA A 38 10.56 7.99 1.71
N HIS A 39 11.35 9.03 1.95
CA HIS A 39 12.81 8.90 2.04
C HIS A 39 13.25 8.03 3.23
N ARG A 40 12.66 8.22 4.41
CA ARG A 40 12.97 7.40 5.59
C ARG A 40 12.65 5.93 5.34
N LEU A 41 11.48 5.65 4.76
CA LEU A 41 11.07 4.29 4.45
C LEU A 41 11.95 3.67 3.36
N ALA A 42 12.26 4.41 2.30
CA ALA A 42 13.15 3.95 1.22
C ALA A 42 14.53 3.51 1.74
N ALA A 43 15.09 4.21 2.72
CA ALA A 43 16.36 3.85 3.35
C ALA A 43 16.30 2.49 4.08
N GLU A 44 15.13 2.07 4.55
CA GLU A 44 14.91 0.75 5.13
C GLU A 44 14.59 -0.30 4.06
N LEU A 45 13.72 0.03 3.10
CA LEU A 45 13.29 -0.90 2.05
C LEU A 45 14.43 -1.34 1.15
N VAL A 46 15.39 -0.47 0.84
CA VAL A 46 16.55 -0.84 0.01
C VAL A 46 17.37 -1.98 0.65
N LYS A 47 17.30 -2.13 1.98
CA LYS A 47 17.95 -3.25 2.69
C LYS A 47 17.21 -4.54 2.31
N GLY A 48 17.91 -5.41 1.60
CA GLY A 48 17.40 -6.72 1.20
C GLY A 48 16.49 -6.72 -0.03
N SER A 49 16.25 -5.59 -0.70
CA SER A 49 15.38 -5.54 -1.90
C SER A 49 15.88 -6.47 -3.00
N SER A 50 17.18 -6.47 -3.30
CA SER A 50 17.78 -7.38 -4.29
C SER A 50 17.65 -8.86 -3.93
N LYS A 51 17.62 -9.20 -2.63
CA LYS A 51 17.42 -10.58 -2.18
C LYS A 51 15.94 -10.96 -2.35
N ARG A 52 15.03 -10.10 -1.88
CA ARG A 52 13.58 -10.34 -2.01
C ARG A 52 13.16 -10.52 -3.46
N ASP A 53 13.67 -9.69 -4.36
CA ASP A 53 13.44 -9.80 -5.80
C ASP A 53 13.95 -11.14 -6.36
N ARG A 54 15.25 -11.43 -6.17
CA ARG A 54 15.90 -12.64 -6.69
C ARG A 54 15.25 -13.93 -6.19
N GLU A 55 14.89 -13.97 -4.92
CA GLU A 55 14.35 -15.16 -4.25
C GLU A 55 12.82 -15.21 -4.26
N ARG A 56 12.14 -14.21 -4.85
CA ARG A 56 10.68 -14.07 -4.86
C ARG A 56 10.06 -14.13 -3.46
N ILE A 57 10.70 -13.47 -2.50
CA ILE A 57 10.23 -13.41 -1.11
C ILE A 57 9.03 -12.47 -1.06
N TRP A 58 7.93 -12.97 -0.47
CA TRP A 58 6.76 -12.15 -0.23
C TRP A 58 7.04 -11.10 0.87
N PRO A 59 6.98 -9.79 0.57
CA PRO A 59 7.45 -8.73 1.46
C PRO A 59 6.41 -8.31 2.51
N VAL A 60 5.94 -9.22 3.37
CA VAL A 60 4.87 -8.91 4.36
C VAL A 60 5.28 -7.74 5.25
N ALA A 61 6.47 -7.82 5.86
CA ALA A 61 6.94 -6.85 6.84
C ALA A 61 7.13 -5.46 6.22
N GLU A 62 7.65 -5.40 5.01
CA GLU A 62 7.86 -4.15 4.28
C GLU A 62 6.53 -3.51 3.86
N LEU A 63 5.54 -4.31 3.44
CA LEU A 63 4.20 -3.81 3.17
C LEU A 63 3.54 -3.30 4.46
N ASP A 64 3.76 -3.95 5.60
CA ASP A 64 3.31 -3.50 6.93
C ASP A 64 3.92 -2.16 7.30
N GLN A 65 5.23 -2.00 7.14
CA GLN A 65 5.91 -0.72 7.31
C GLN A 65 5.37 0.36 6.37
N PHE A 66 5.15 0.03 5.10
CA PHE A 66 4.58 0.96 4.13
C PHE A 66 3.18 1.42 4.54
N SER A 67 2.31 0.48 4.94
CA SER A 67 0.96 0.79 5.40
C SER A 67 0.99 1.69 6.63
N GLN A 68 1.78 1.32 7.64
CA GLN A 68 1.84 2.05 8.91
C GLN A 68 2.49 3.43 8.78
N SER A 69 3.31 3.65 7.74
CA SER A 69 3.91 4.95 7.46
C SER A 69 2.91 6.04 7.08
N GLY A 70 1.69 5.66 6.67
CA GLY A 70 0.66 6.58 6.18
C GLY A 70 0.74 6.89 4.69
N LEU A 71 1.75 6.38 3.96
CA LEU A 71 1.93 6.67 2.55
C LEU A 71 0.83 6.10 1.63
N TRP A 72 0.06 5.11 2.10
CA TRP A 72 -1.06 4.57 1.33
C TRP A 72 -2.35 5.37 1.41
N SER A 73 -2.48 6.26 2.39
CA SER A 73 -3.68 7.10 2.54
C SER A 73 -3.50 8.51 1.97
N ILE A 74 -2.37 8.82 1.32
CA ILE A 74 -2.00 10.19 0.94
C ILE A 74 -2.97 10.87 -0.05
N ASN A 75 -3.73 10.10 -0.82
CA ASN A 75 -4.75 10.62 -1.74
C ASN A 75 -6.19 10.56 -1.20
N VAL A 76 -6.37 10.22 0.08
CA VAL A 76 -7.68 10.31 0.75
C VAL A 76 -8.09 11.79 0.86
N PRO A 77 -9.34 12.17 0.50
CA PRO A 77 -9.76 13.57 0.51
C PRO A 77 -9.79 14.20 1.91
N LYS A 78 -9.51 15.51 2.01
CA LYS A 78 -9.57 16.26 3.28
C LYS A 78 -10.96 16.25 3.92
N ALA A 79 -12.01 16.23 3.10
CA ALA A 79 -13.40 16.13 3.57
C ALA A 79 -13.67 14.85 4.39
N PHE A 80 -12.82 13.82 4.26
CA PHE A 80 -12.89 12.57 5.02
C PHE A 80 -11.74 12.42 6.02
N GLY A 81 -11.03 13.51 6.34
CA GLY A 81 -9.92 13.54 7.30
C GLY A 81 -8.59 13.05 6.73
N GLY A 82 -8.47 12.93 5.40
CA GLY A 82 -7.25 12.50 4.74
C GLY A 82 -6.29 13.64 4.35
N PRO A 83 -5.08 13.28 3.91
CA PRO A 83 -4.03 14.24 3.58
C PRO A 83 -4.32 15.02 2.29
N GLU A 84 -4.92 14.35 1.30
CA GLU A 84 -5.20 14.87 -0.05
C GLU A 84 -3.99 15.63 -0.64
N VAL A 85 -2.82 14.98 -0.65
CA VAL A 85 -1.59 15.56 -1.20
C VAL A 85 -1.72 15.77 -2.71
N SER A 86 -0.87 16.61 -3.28
CA SER A 86 -0.86 16.82 -4.73
C SER A 86 -0.47 15.54 -5.49
N TYR A 87 -0.97 15.40 -6.73
CA TYR A 87 -0.54 14.31 -7.62
C TYR A 87 0.96 14.35 -7.93
N ALA A 88 1.59 15.54 -7.92
CA ALA A 88 3.03 15.68 -8.04
C ALA A 88 3.75 15.00 -6.87
N THR A 89 3.27 15.22 -5.65
CA THR A 89 3.80 14.56 -4.45
C THR A 89 3.54 13.06 -4.47
N LEU A 90 2.34 12.61 -4.86
CA LEU A 90 2.05 11.19 -5.00
C LEU A 90 3.04 10.52 -5.97
N ALA A 91 3.23 11.10 -7.15
CA ALA A 91 4.18 10.60 -8.13
C ALA A 91 5.61 10.57 -7.57
N LYS A 92 6.02 11.61 -6.83
CA LYS A 92 7.34 11.68 -6.21
C LYS A 92 7.54 10.63 -5.11
N VAL A 93 6.53 10.36 -4.30
CA VAL A 93 6.56 9.28 -3.30
C VAL A 93 6.76 7.93 -3.99
N ILE A 94 6.02 7.64 -5.06
CA ILE A 94 6.17 6.38 -5.80
C ILE A 94 7.53 6.27 -6.47
N GLU A 95 8.06 7.37 -7.02
CA GLU A 95 9.43 7.42 -7.57
C GLU A 95 10.46 7.02 -6.51
N ILE A 96 10.43 7.66 -5.33
CA ILE A 96 11.37 7.42 -4.22
C ILE A 96 11.31 5.95 -3.76
N ILE A 97 10.11 5.41 -3.60
CA ILE A 97 9.90 4.05 -3.09
C ILE A 97 10.33 3.02 -4.15
N SER A 98 9.97 3.24 -5.41
CA SER A 98 10.34 2.34 -6.51
C SER A 98 11.86 2.30 -6.74
N ALA A 99 12.56 3.40 -6.48
CA ALA A 99 14.02 3.46 -6.54
C ALA A 99 14.69 2.59 -5.45
N ALA A 100 14.04 2.39 -4.30
CA ALA A 100 14.53 1.52 -3.23
C ALA A 100 14.12 0.04 -3.43
N ASP A 101 12.85 -0.17 -3.82
CA ASP A 101 12.27 -1.48 -4.08
C ASP A 101 11.13 -1.35 -5.11
N SER A 102 11.42 -1.72 -6.36
CA SER A 102 10.48 -1.59 -7.47
C SER A 102 9.23 -2.46 -7.32
N SER A 103 9.34 -3.60 -6.64
CA SER A 103 8.22 -4.50 -6.39
C SER A 103 7.22 -3.85 -5.42
N ILE A 104 7.72 -3.23 -4.35
CA ILE A 104 6.86 -2.50 -3.40
C ILE A 104 6.21 -1.29 -4.06
N GLY A 105 6.97 -0.51 -4.83
CA GLY A 105 6.43 0.62 -5.59
C GLY A 105 5.29 0.22 -6.53
N GLN A 106 5.45 -0.92 -7.23
CA GLN A 106 4.42 -1.47 -8.12
C GLN A 106 3.19 -1.96 -7.35
N ILE A 107 3.36 -2.67 -6.24
CA ILE A 107 2.23 -3.14 -5.41
C ILE A 107 1.38 -1.96 -4.92
N ALA A 108 2.03 -0.86 -4.53
CA ALA A 108 1.34 0.32 -4.02
C ALA A 108 0.41 0.99 -5.05
N GLN A 109 0.70 0.86 -6.34
CA GLN A 109 -0.09 1.48 -7.42
C GLN A 109 -1.55 1.00 -7.42
N ASN A 110 -1.78 -0.31 -7.26
CA ASN A 110 -3.14 -0.85 -7.29
C ASN A 110 -4.01 -0.27 -6.17
N HIS A 111 -3.46 -0.20 -4.96
CA HIS A 111 -4.16 0.39 -3.82
C HIS A 111 -4.53 1.85 -4.06
N LEU A 112 -3.55 2.68 -4.46
CA LEU A 112 -3.79 4.11 -4.69
C LEU A 112 -4.79 4.36 -5.83
N GLY A 113 -4.80 3.48 -6.83
CA GLY A 113 -5.83 3.45 -7.88
C GLY A 113 -7.23 3.17 -7.32
N VAL A 114 -7.37 2.20 -6.41
CA VAL A 114 -8.65 1.92 -5.74
C VAL A 114 -9.09 3.11 -4.88
N VAL A 115 -8.19 3.73 -4.12
CA VAL A 115 -8.51 4.92 -3.31
C VAL A 115 -9.01 6.07 -4.20
N ALA A 116 -8.38 6.27 -5.36
CA ALA A 116 -8.85 7.24 -6.34
C ALA A 116 -10.22 6.87 -6.93
N ALA A 117 -10.46 5.59 -7.23
CA ALA A 117 -11.73 5.11 -7.77
C ALA A 117 -12.89 5.35 -6.81
N ILE A 118 -12.70 5.10 -5.50
CA ILE A 118 -13.72 5.32 -4.44
C ILE A 118 -14.31 6.73 -4.54
N ARG A 119 -13.51 7.75 -4.87
CA ARG A 119 -13.99 9.15 -5.03
C ARG A 119 -15.06 9.31 -6.11
N THR A 120 -15.06 8.42 -7.11
CA THR A 120 -15.86 8.54 -8.34
C THR A 120 -16.95 7.49 -8.47
N VAL A 121 -16.80 6.32 -7.85
CA VAL A 121 -17.73 5.18 -8.00
C VAL A 121 -18.52 4.84 -6.74
N SER A 122 -18.30 5.56 -5.64
CA SER A 122 -18.96 5.32 -4.36
C SER A 122 -19.87 6.48 -3.96
N ASP A 123 -20.99 6.16 -3.29
CA ASP A 123 -21.82 7.16 -2.62
C ASP A 123 -21.12 7.72 -1.36
N LYS A 124 -21.70 8.75 -0.72
CA LYS A 124 -21.07 9.42 0.42
C LYS A 124 -20.86 8.51 1.63
N ASP A 125 -21.80 7.60 1.89
CA ASP A 125 -21.72 6.72 3.06
C ASP A 125 -20.63 5.66 2.83
N GLN A 126 -20.54 5.12 1.61
CA GLN A 126 -19.46 4.25 1.18
C GLN A 126 -18.10 4.95 1.21
N GLN A 127 -18.02 6.19 0.74
CA GLN A 127 -16.77 6.98 0.80
C GLN A 127 -16.32 7.16 2.25
N ALA A 128 -17.22 7.59 3.14
CA ALA A 128 -16.90 7.79 4.55
C ALA A 128 -16.39 6.50 5.21
N LEU A 129 -17.06 5.38 4.96
CA LEU A 129 -16.66 4.07 5.49
C LEU A 129 -15.28 3.64 4.96
N LEU A 130 -15.11 3.64 3.64
CA LEU A 130 -13.92 3.07 3.01
C LEU A 130 -12.68 3.94 3.25
N PHE A 131 -12.81 5.26 3.19
CA PHE A 131 -11.69 6.16 3.50
C PHE A 131 -11.25 6.07 4.96
N ALA A 132 -12.20 5.89 5.90
CA ALA A 132 -11.86 5.66 7.30
C ALA A 132 -11.04 4.37 7.49
N GLU A 133 -11.31 3.31 6.73
CA GLU A 133 -10.51 2.08 6.77
C GLU A 133 -9.11 2.28 6.16
N VAL A 134 -9.00 3.02 5.06
CA VAL A 134 -7.69 3.38 4.45
C VAL A 134 -6.84 4.18 5.44
N LEU A 135 -7.43 5.15 6.13
CA LEU A 135 -6.74 5.96 7.14
C LEU A 135 -6.28 5.15 8.36
N LYS A 136 -6.94 4.03 8.67
CA LYS A 136 -6.47 3.08 9.71
C LYS A 136 -5.35 2.16 9.20
N GLY A 137 -5.00 2.19 7.92
CA GLY A 137 -3.98 1.35 7.30
C GLY A 137 -4.51 0.07 6.64
N THR A 138 -5.82 -0.05 6.42
CA THR A 138 -6.39 -1.17 5.65
C THR A 138 -6.02 -1.04 4.18
N ARG A 139 -5.60 -2.16 3.58
CA ARG A 139 -5.21 -2.26 2.17
C ARG A 139 -6.39 -2.72 1.34
N PHE A 140 -6.49 -2.15 0.15
CA PHE A 140 -7.43 -2.61 -0.88
C PHE A 140 -6.64 -3.03 -2.11
N GLY A 141 -7.03 -4.15 -2.71
CA GLY A 141 -6.45 -4.66 -3.95
C GLY A 141 -5.14 -5.45 -3.80
N ASN A 142 -4.63 -5.68 -2.58
CA ASN A 142 -3.39 -6.42 -2.31
C ASN A 142 -3.51 -7.29 -1.07
#